data_AF-A0A177CQG0-F1
#
_entry.id   AF-A0A177CQG0-F1
#
_cell.length_a   1.000
_cell.length_b   1.000
_cell.length_c   1.000
_cell.angle_alpha   90.00
_cell.angle_beta   90.00
_cell.angle_gamma   90.00
#
_symmetry.space_group_name_H-M   'P 1'
#
loop_
_entity.id
_entity.type
_entity.pdbx_description
1 polymer ?
#
loop_
_entity_poly.entity_id
_entity_poly.type
_entity_poly.pdbx_seq_one_letter_code
_entity_poly.pdbx_strand_id
1 'polypeptide(L)'
;MTEQPEQTGEASSSSTPAAPSLACAQCASTPDSLKQCLKCHSVHYCNRDCQKAHFKTHKKECAGLAQEYVKTHEPKMASRAPPRETGKGKGIGKWEYDT
;
A
#
# COMPACT_ATOMS: atom_id res chain seq x y z
N MET A 1 -16.12 -26.77 47.93
CA MET A 1 -15.12 -27.52 47.13
C MET A 1 -15.91 -28.39 46.17
N THR A 2 -15.51 -28.43 44.89
CA THR A 2 -16.21 -28.99 43.71
C THR A 2 -17.35 -28.09 43.21
N GLU A 3 -17.13 -27.14 42.28
CA GLU A 3 -16.66 -27.22 40.87
C GLU A 3 -17.76 -27.70 39.91
N GLN A 4 -18.42 -26.74 39.24
CA GLN A 4 -18.91 -26.91 37.87
C GLN A 4 -17.72 -26.65 36.92
N PRO A 5 -17.66 -27.32 35.75
CA PRO A 5 -18.06 -26.59 34.56
C PRO A 5 -18.84 -27.42 33.52
N GLU A 6 -19.94 -26.85 33.05
CA GLU A 6 -20.60 -27.21 31.79
C GLU A 6 -19.75 -26.72 30.62
N GLN A 7 -19.41 -27.64 29.70
CA GLN A 7 -18.64 -27.35 28.50
C GLN A 7 -19.60 -26.89 27.39
N THR A 8 -19.59 -25.59 27.11
CA THR A 8 -20.19 -25.00 25.91
C THR A 8 -19.28 -25.26 24.70
N GLY A 9 -19.60 -26.31 23.96
CA GLY A 9 -18.99 -26.61 22.67
C GLY A 9 -19.86 -26.13 21.52
N GLU A 10 -19.87 -24.82 21.24
CA GLU A 10 -20.42 -24.29 19.99
C GLU A 10 -19.28 -24.04 19.00
N ALA A 11 -18.73 -25.14 18.49
CA ALA A 11 -17.94 -25.15 17.27
C ALA A 11 -18.88 -25.49 16.10
N SER A 12 -19.49 -24.47 15.49
CA SER A 12 -20.12 -24.63 14.17
C SER A 12 -19.49 -23.67 13.18
N SER A 13 -18.51 -24.24 12.50
CA SER A 13 -17.82 -23.75 11.32
C SER A 13 -18.83 -23.35 10.24
N SER A 14 -18.89 -22.07 9.88
CA SER A 14 -19.53 -21.62 8.64
C SER A 14 -18.44 -21.03 7.75
N SER A 15 -17.74 -21.93 7.05
CA SER A 15 -16.79 -21.57 6.00
C SER A 15 -17.54 -21.24 4.72
N THR A 16 -17.64 -19.96 4.40
CA THR A 16 -17.98 -19.46 3.05
C THR A 16 -16.70 -18.98 2.35
N PRO A 17 -16.21 -19.67 1.31
CA PRO A 17 -15.07 -19.20 0.52
C PRO A 17 -15.55 -18.19 -0.53
N ALA A 18 -15.66 -16.91 -0.17
CA ALA A 18 -16.06 -15.85 -1.09
C ALA A 18 -15.10 -14.66 -1.06
N ALA A 19 -14.23 -14.62 -2.07
CA ALA A 19 -13.26 -13.58 -2.41
C ALA A 19 -12.08 -13.42 -1.41
N PRO A 20 -10.86 -13.13 -1.89
CA PRO A 20 -9.77 -12.71 -1.01
C PRO A 20 -10.18 -11.37 -0.40
N SER A 21 -10.77 -11.38 0.79
CA SER A 21 -11.12 -10.18 1.53
C SER A 21 -9.84 -9.43 1.84
N LEU A 22 -9.58 -8.34 1.12
CA LEU A 22 -8.50 -7.43 1.43
C LEU A 22 -8.76 -6.89 2.84
N ALA A 23 -8.02 -7.41 3.82
CA ALA A 23 -8.11 -6.99 5.21
C ALA A 23 -7.01 -5.99 5.54
N CYS A 24 -7.29 -5.11 6.50
CA CYS A 24 -6.30 -4.19 7.02
C CYS A 24 -5.20 -4.97 7.74
N ALA A 25 -3.94 -4.81 7.35
CA ALA A 25 -2.82 -5.52 7.96
C ALA A 25 -2.59 -5.15 9.45
N GLN A 26 -3.17 -4.04 9.93
CA GLN A 26 -3.04 -3.62 11.32
C GLN A 26 -4.22 -4.07 12.18
N CYS A 27 -5.45 -3.80 11.75
CA CYS A 27 -6.66 -3.98 12.57
C CYS A 27 -7.56 -5.12 12.07
N ALA A 28 -7.14 -5.86 11.04
CA ALA A 28 -7.88 -6.95 10.40
C ALA A 28 -9.29 -6.58 9.89
N SER A 29 -9.67 -5.30 9.91
CA SER A 29 -10.95 -4.84 9.38
C SER A 29 -10.99 -4.94 7.86
N THR A 30 -12.16 -5.28 7.34
CA THR A 30 -12.47 -5.39 5.91
C THR A 30 -13.45 -4.29 5.49
N PRO A 31 -13.07 -2.99 5.55
CA PRO A 31 -13.94 -1.94 5.04
C PRO A 31 -14.10 -2.06 3.53
N ASP A 32 -15.09 -1.38 2.96
CA ASP A 32 -15.30 -1.37 1.50
C ASP A 32 -14.17 -0.64 0.75
N SER A 33 -13.56 0.35 1.41
CA SER A 33 -12.47 1.18 0.85
C SER A 33 -11.16 1.01 1.61
N LEU A 34 -10.33 0.03 1.22
CA LEU A 34 -8.95 -0.08 1.71
C LEU A 34 -7.97 0.64 0.78
N LYS A 35 -6.98 1.28 1.38
CA LYS A 35 -5.87 1.92 0.68
C LYS A 35 -4.66 0.99 0.72
N GLN A 36 -4.14 0.66 -0.46
CA GLN A 36 -2.88 -0.06 -0.59
C GLN A 36 -1.68 0.82 -0.26
N CYS A 37 -0.57 0.20 0.15
CA CYS A 37 0.67 0.93 0.39
C CYS A 37 1.24 1.50 -0.91
N LEU A 38 1.37 2.83 -1.05
CA LEU A 38 1.90 3.49 -2.25
C LEU A 38 3.35 3.13 -2.64
N LYS A 39 4.08 2.36 -1.83
CA LYS A 39 5.47 1.94 -2.15
C LYS A 39 5.48 0.55 -2.77
N CYS A 40 4.91 -0.42 -2.06
CA CYS A 40 4.96 -1.81 -2.45
C CYS A 40 3.66 -2.37 -3.01
N HIS A 41 2.54 -1.66 -2.85
CA HIS A 41 1.20 -2.03 -3.34
C HIS A 41 0.70 -3.42 -2.89
N SER A 42 1.41 -4.06 -1.95
CA SER A 42 1.18 -5.45 -1.55
C SER A 42 0.31 -5.59 -0.29
N VAL A 43 0.34 -4.60 0.61
CA VAL A 43 -0.49 -4.57 1.83
C VAL A 43 -1.51 -3.44 1.81
N HIS A 44 -2.66 -3.72 2.43
CA HIS A 44 -3.82 -2.86 2.49
C HIS A 44 -4.09 -2.35 3.90
N TYR A 45 -4.55 -1.11 4.00
CA TYR A 45 -4.87 -0.45 5.25
C TYR A 45 -6.21 0.27 5.13
N CYS A 46 -7.02 0.24 6.18
CA CYS A 46 -8.26 1.02 6.22
C CYS A 46 -7.97 2.52 6.26
N ASN A 47 -6.90 2.93 6.97
CA ASN A 47 -6.55 4.32 7.19
C ASN A 47 -5.02 4.54 7.25
N ARG A 48 -4.61 5.80 7.11
CA ARG A 48 -3.20 6.20 7.20
C ARG A 48 -2.60 5.97 8.60
N ASP A 49 -3.45 5.97 9.63
CA ASP A 49 -3.03 5.70 11.00
C ASP A 49 -2.59 4.24 11.17
N CYS A 50 -3.42 3.29 10.71
CA CYS A 50 -3.09 1.87 10.65
C CYS A 50 -1.82 1.58 9.85
N GLN A 51 -1.61 2.30 8.73
CA GLN A 51 -0.36 2.20 7.98
C GLN A 51 0.84 2.65 8.81
N LYS A 52 0.75 3.78 9.52
CA LYS A 52 1.84 4.31 10.37
C LYS A 52 2.14 3.39 11.55
N ALA A 53 1.11 2.84 12.20
CA ALA A 53 1.26 1.90 13.30
C ALA A 53 1.97 0.62 12.83
N HIS A 54 1.57 0.06 11.68
CA HIS A 54 2.21 -1.13 11.09
C HIS A 54 3.55 -0.81 10.39
N PHE A 55 3.88 0.45 10.14
CA PHE A 55 5.07 0.84 9.36
C PHE A 55 6.39 0.34 9.97
N LYS A 56 6.49 0.25 11.29
CA LYS A 56 7.72 -0.19 11.97
C LYS A 56 8.11 -1.63 11.62
N THR A 57 7.13 -2.52 11.55
CA THR A 57 7.32 -3.92 11.14
C THR A 57 7.37 -4.01 9.62
N HIS A 58 6.43 -3.35 8.95
CA HIS A 58 6.30 -3.37 7.50
C HIS A 58 7.50 -2.81 6.75
N LYS A 59 8.25 -1.82 7.29
CA LYS A 59 9.33 -1.13 6.57
C LYS A 59 10.36 -2.07 5.94
N LYS A 60 10.70 -3.17 6.63
CA LYS A 60 11.68 -4.15 6.14
C LYS A 60 11.15 -4.91 4.91
N GLU A 61 9.91 -5.36 5.00
CA GLU A 61 9.23 -6.10 3.92
C GLU A 61 8.83 -5.16 2.77
N CYS A 62 8.45 -3.92 3.09
CA CYS A 62 8.05 -2.88 2.14
C CYS A 62 9.13 -2.62 1.09
N ALA A 63 10.41 -2.62 1.51
CA ALA A 63 11.52 -2.40 0.60
C ALA A 63 11.64 -3.53 -0.45
N GLY A 64 11.55 -4.79 -0.02
CA GLY A 64 11.61 -5.95 -0.92
C GLY A 64 10.41 -5.98 -1.87
N LEU A 65 9.21 -5.87 -1.32
CA LEU A 65 7.96 -5.88 -2.09
C LEU A 65 7.88 -4.71 -3.08
N ALA A 66 8.43 -3.54 -2.74
CA ALA A 66 8.50 -2.41 -3.66
C ALA A 66 9.43 -2.67 -4.86
N GLN A 67 10.56 -3.36 -4.64
CA GLN A 67 11.43 -3.76 -5.76
C GLN A 67 10.73 -4.77 -6.67
N GLU A 68 10.03 -5.76 -6.09
CA GLU A 68 9.26 -6.73 -6.85
C GLU A 68 8.12 -6.06 -7.64
N TYR A 69 7.43 -5.10 -7.03
CA TYR A 69 6.41 -4.31 -7.70
C TYR A 69 6.98 -3.56 -8.90
N VAL A 70 8.13 -2.88 -8.76
CA VAL A 70 8.76 -2.15 -9.88
C VAL A 70 9.26 -3.09 -10.98
N LYS A 71 9.71 -4.30 -10.62
CA LYS A 71 10.16 -5.30 -11.59
C LYS A 71 9.01 -5.89 -12.40
N THR A 72 7.86 -6.10 -11.78
CA THR A 72 6.67 -6.71 -12.41
C THR A 72 5.82 -5.66 -13.13
N HIS A 73 5.61 -4.51 -12.49
CA HIS A 73 5.07 -3.32 -13.11
C HIS A 73 6.22 -2.53 -13.69
N GLU A 74 6.79 -2.98 -14.81
CA GLU A 74 7.67 -2.12 -15.61
C GLU A 74 6.90 -0.84 -15.94
N PRO A 75 7.24 0.32 -15.36
CA PRO A 75 6.82 1.54 -15.99
C PRO A 75 7.60 1.54 -17.29
N LYS A 76 6.91 1.35 -18.42
CA LYS A 76 7.44 1.71 -19.73
C LYS A 76 7.68 3.22 -19.65
N MET A 77 8.83 3.58 -19.09
CA MET A 77 9.35 4.92 -19.02
C MET A 77 9.18 5.42 -20.45
N ALA A 78 8.27 6.38 -20.65
CA ALA A 78 8.15 7.05 -21.93
C ALA A 78 9.57 7.46 -22.27
N SER A 79 10.13 6.79 -23.29
CA SER A 79 11.55 6.79 -23.58
C SER A 79 12.03 8.22 -23.41
N ARG A 80 12.98 8.39 -22.48
CA ARG A 80 13.66 9.66 -22.23
C ARG A 80 13.82 10.33 -23.58
N ALA A 81 13.03 11.38 -23.84
CA ALA A 81 13.22 12.17 -25.04
C ALA A 81 14.72 12.51 -25.04
N PRO A 82 15.45 12.26 -26.13
CA PRO A 82 16.88 12.51 -26.14
C PRO A 82 17.11 13.95 -25.66
N PRO A 83 18.15 14.21 -24.85
CA PRO A 83 18.53 15.59 -24.60
C PRO A 83 18.65 16.25 -25.97
N ARG A 84 17.87 17.31 -26.20
CA ARG A 84 17.94 18.07 -27.44
C ARG A 84 19.29 18.79 -27.41
N GLU A 85 20.31 18.11 -27.90
CA GLU A 85 21.67 18.64 -27.95
C GLU A 85 21.79 19.60 -29.15
N THR A 86 21.89 20.87 -28.79
CA THR A 86 22.44 22.00 -29.58
C THR A 86 21.48 22.77 -30.47
N GLY A 87 20.87 23.80 -29.87
CA GLY A 87 20.37 24.99 -30.56
C GLY A 87 20.41 26.18 -29.60
N LYS A 88 21.44 27.02 -29.72
CA LYS A 88 21.68 28.23 -28.92
C LYS A 88 20.44 29.15 -28.97
N GLY A 89 19.98 29.63 -27.80
CA GLY A 89 19.33 30.95 -27.72
C GLY A 89 17.95 31.04 -27.08
N LYS A 90 17.93 31.67 -25.90
CA LYS A 90 16.87 32.54 -25.35
C LYS A 90 15.53 31.87 -24.98
N GLY A 91 15.30 31.68 -23.67
CA GLY A 91 13.98 31.26 -23.18
C GLY A 91 13.83 31.06 -21.68
N ILE A 92 14.47 31.89 -20.84
CA ILE A 92 14.09 32.01 -19.42
C ILE A 92 13.55 33.43 -19.19
N GLY A 93 12.35 33.68 -19.71
CA GLY A 93 11.67 34.95 -19.55
C GLY A 93 10.83 34.98 -18.28
N LYS A 94 11.31 35.72 -17.28
CA LYS A 94 10.55 36.46 -16.26
C LYS A 94 9.50 35.69 -15.44
N TRP A 95 9.92 35.26 -14.25
CA TRP A 95 9.04 35.24 -13.06
C TRP A 95 8.91 36.67 -12.51
N GLU A 96 8.17 37.54 -13.18
CA GLU A 96 7.86 38.86 -12.61
C GLU A 96 7.06 38.64 -11.31
N TYR A 97 7.69 38.92 -10.18
CA TYR A 97 7.03 39.05 -8.90
C TYR A 97 6.26 40.38 -8.94
N ASP A 98 4.93 40.26 -8.97
CA ASP A 98 3.95 41.34 -8.89
C ASP A 98 4.23 42.16 -7.61
N THR A 99 4.50 43.47 -7.78
CA THR A 99 4.59 44.46 -6.70
C THR A 99 3.47 45.48 -6.85
#